data_AF-A0A5B9FWH2-F1
#
_entry.id   AF-A0A5B9FWH2-F1
#
_cell.length_a   1.000
_cell.length_b   1.000
_cell.length_c   1.000
_cell.angle_alpha   90.00
_cell.angle_beta   90.00
_cell.angle_gamma   90.00
#
_symmetry.space_group_name_H-M   'P 1'
#
loop_
_entity.id
_entity.type
_entity.pdbx_description
1 polymer ?
#
loop_
_entity_poly.entity_id
_entity_poly.type
_entity_poly.pdbx_seq_one_letter_code
_entity_poly.pdbx_strand_id
1 'polypeptide(L)'
;MKIKTAILSMGLFLLLSGFNKQNDCLKFRNGTFKIIDPATKKVCIITRKDDIQTERMEDSNETYDFKITWVDDCTYTVKPTATTIERNRDVLKVGLMTVTIVKTTDSSYTQKIEVEKIPDFKRFDNVYVVKKKEKKTMD
;
A
#
# COMPACT_ATOMS: atom_id res chain seq x y z
N MET A 1 -56.41 42.55 -17.05
CA MET A 1 -55.08 42.21 -17.62
C MET A 1 -54.28 41.51 -16.53
N LYS A 2 -53.87 40.24 -16.76
CA LYS A 2 -53.41 39.32 -15.71
C LYS A 2 -51.93 39.57 -15.35
N ILE A 3 -51.66 39.79 -14.06
CA ILE A 3 -50.32 39.86 -13.48
C ILE A 3 -49.69 38.46 -13.60
N LYS A 4 -48.60 38.34 -14.38
CA LYS A 4 -47.83 37.09 -14.46
C LYS A 4 -46.78 37.12 -13.35
N THR A 5 -47.04 36.36 -12.30
CA THR A 5 -46.09 36.08 -11.22
C THR A 5 -44.87 35.38 -11.81
N ALA A 6 -43.74 36.08 -11.92
CA ALA A 6 -42.46 35.48 -12.27
C ALA A 6 -41.95 34.74 -11.03
N ILE A 7 -42.20 33.43 -10.98
CA ILE A 7 -41.71 32.55 -9.92
C ILE A 7 -40.19 32.42 -10.07
N LEU A 8 -39.51 32.87 -9.03
CA LEU A 8 -38.09 32.76 -8.75
C LEU A 8 -37.63 31.29 -8.82
N SER A 9 -37.13 30.83 -9.97
CA SER A 9 -36.43 29.55 -10.10
C SER A 9 -34.94 29.74 -9.87
N MET A 10 -34.55 30.00 -8.60
CA MET A 10 -33.17 29.93 -8.16
C MET A 10 -32.76 28.45 -8.16
N GLY A 11 -32.22 28.00 -9.28
CA GLY A 11 -31.75 26.64 -9.47
C GLY A 11 -30.73 26.26 -8.42
N LEU A 12 -31.12 25.36 -7.52
CA LEU A 12 -30.28 24.71 -6.54
C LEU A 12 -29.27 23.82 -7.27
N PHE A 13 -28.15 24.41 -7.70
CA PHE A 13 -26.94 23.70 -8.07
C PHE A 13 -26.34 23.11 -6.78
N LEU A 14 -26.92 21.98 -6.33
CA LEU A 14 -26.24 21.07 -5.42
C LEU A 14 -25.03 20.55 -6.18
N LEU A 15 -23.90 21.22 -6.00
CA LEU A 15 -22.58 20.67 -6.26
C LEU A 15 -22.48 19.38 -5.45
N LEU A 16 -22.78 18.26 -6.10
CA LEU A 16 -22.31 16.95 -5.67
C LEU A 16 -20.79 16.98 -5.82
N SER A 17 -20.12 17.62 -4.87
CA SER A 17 -18.73 17.36 -4.56
C SER A 17 -18.70 15.93 -4.03
N GLY A 18 -18.72 14.97 -4.94
CA GLY A 18 -18.29 13.62 -4.63
C GLY A 18 -16.87 13.76 -4.15
N PHE A 19 -16.68 13.79 -2.83
CA PHE A 19 -15.39 13.49 -2.22
C PHE A 19 -15.08 12.07 -2.67
N ASN A 20 -14.43 11.93 -3.83
CA ASN A 20 -13.61 10.78 -4.10
C ASN A 20 -12.72 10.71 -2.88
N LYS A 21 -12.97 9.72 -2.03
CA LYS A 21 -12.12 9.43 -0.88
C LYS A 21 -10.82 8.98 -1.52
N GLN A 22 -9.98 9.95 -1.90
CA GLN A 22 -8.68 9.71 -2.50
C GLN A 22 -8.01 8.73 -1.55
N ASN A 23 -7.62 7.57 -2.07
CA ASN A 23 -6.95 6.56 -1.27
C ASN A 23 -5.76 7.28 -0.63
N ASP A 24 -5.83 7.53 0.67
CA ASP A 24 -4.78 8.20 1.42
C ASP A 24 -3.60 7.23 1.54
N CYS A 25 -2.88 7.05 0.43
CA CYS A 25 -1.78 6.12 0.28
C CYS A 25 -0.49 6.70 0.83
N LEU A 26 -0.40 8.04 0.90
CA LEU A 26 0.77 8.77 1.37
C LEU A 26 1.17 8.34 2.78
N LYS A 27 0.19 8.10 3.68
CA LYS A 27 0.47 7.61 5.05
C LYS A 27 1.10 6.20 5.10
N PHE A 28 1.05 5.42 4.02
CA PHE A 28 1.63 4.08 3.94
C PHE A 28 2.99 4.06 3.24
N ARG A 29 3.52 5.21 2.80
CA ARG A 29 4.85 5.28 2.17
C ARG A 29 5.98 4.94 3.13
N ASN A 30 5.77 5.13 4.43
CA ASN A 30 6.72 4.81 5.48
C ASN A 30 6.01 4.09 6.62
N GLY A 31 6.72 3.21 7.32
CA GLY A 31 6.21 2.54 8.51
C GLY A 31 6.60 1.07 8.60
N THR A 32 6.06 0.41 9.62
CA THR A 32 6.17 -1.03 9.79
C THR A 32 4.81 -1.64 9.56
N PHE A 33 4.77 -2.68 8.74
CA PHE A 33 3.58 -3.37 8.32
C PHE A 33 3.73 -4.87 8.49
N LYS A 34 2.61 -5.58 8.40
CA LYS A 34 2.59 -7.04 8.35
C LYS A 34 1.61 -7.56 7.32
N ILE A 35 2.00 -8.66 6.69
CA ILE A 35 1.16 -9.51 5.85
C ILE A 35 1.05 -10.86 6.54
N ILE A 36 -0.16 -11.42 6.56
CA ILE A 36 -0.40 -12.76 7.11
C ILE A 36 -0.79 -13.65 5.94
N ASP A 37 0.01 -14.68 5.70
CA ASP A 37 -0.32 -15.68 4.69
C ASP A 37 -1.60 -16.42 5.12
N PRO A 38 -2.66 -16.42 4.30
CA PRO A 38 -3.94 -16.99 4.70
C PRO A 38 -3.88 -18.51 4.86
N ALA A 39 -3.00 -19.21 4.14
CA ALA A 39 -2.88 -20.66 4.16
C ALA A 39 -1.98 -21.14 5.31
N THR A 40 -0.79 -20.55 5.44
CA THR A 40 0.22 -20.99 6.41
C THR A 40 0.16 -20.25 7.74
N LYS A 41 -0.58 -19.14 7.81
CA LYS A 41 -0.63 -18.20 8.95
C LYS A 41 0.71 -17.55 9.29
N LYS A 42 1.74 -17.75 8.47
CA LYS A 42 3.04 -17.11 8.65
C LYS A 42 2.91 -15.61 8.47
N VAL A 43 3.69 -14.86 9.25
CA VAL A 43 3.67 -13.41 9.26
C VAL A 43 4.95 -12.90 8.59
N CYS A 44 4.80 -12.13 7.52
CA CYS A 44 5.89 -11.33 6.96
C CYS A 44 5.81 -9.91 7.54
N ILE A 45 6.91 -9.44 8.13
CA ILE A 45 7.06 -8.08 8.61
C ILE A 45 7.77 -7.27 7.53
N ILE A 46 7.19 -6.13 7.19
CA ILE A 46 7.70 -5.21 6.17
C ILE A 46 8.03 -3.90 6.87
N THR A 47 9.27 -3.43 6.76
CA THR A 47 9.65 -2.08 7.20
C THR A 47 9.99 -1.25 5.98
N ARG A 48 9.28 -0.15 5.78
CA ARG A 48 9.49 0.78 4.67
C ARG A 48 10.01 2.10 5.22
N LYS A 49 11.16 2.53 4.71
CA LYS A 49 11.75 3.83 5.00
C LYS A 49 12.30 4.41 3.71
N ASP A 50 11.76 5.57 3.32
CA ASP A 50 12.09 6.29 2.10
C ASP A 50 11.89 5.41 0.85
N ASP A 51 12.99 5.01 0.21
CA ASP A 51 12.99 4.18 -0.98
C ASP A 51 13.51 2.75 -0.74
N ILE A 52 13.60 2.34 0.52
CA ILE A 52 13.99 0.99 0.94
C ILE A 52 12.84 0.29 1.65
N GLN A 53 12.63 -0.98 1.27
CA GLN A 53 11.71 -1.91 1.92
C GLN A 53 12.50 -3.13 2.38
N THR A 54 12.47 -3.42 3.69
CA THR A 54 13.07 -4.62 4.29
C THR A 54 11.96 -5.57 4.70
N GLU A 55 12.05 -6.83 4.26
CA GLU A 55 11.09 -7.89 4.57
C GLU A 55 11.76 -9.01 5.37
N ARG A 56 11.02 -9.56 6.33
CA ARG A 56 11.45 -10.69 7.16
C ARG A 56 10.25 -11.51 7.61
N MET A 57 10.36 -12.83 7.56
CA MET A 57 9.38 -13.70 8.21
C MET A 57 9.56 -13.64 9.73
N GLU A 58 8.47 -13.55 10.49
CA GLU A 58 8.52 -13.40 11.95
C GLU A 58 9.35 -14.50 12.64
N ASP A 59 9.28 -15.72 12.11
CA ASP A 59 9.98 -16.94 12.54
C ASP A 59 11.40 -17.11 11.95
N SER A 60 11.90 -16.16 11.17
CA SER A 60 13.22 -16.21 10.53
C SER A 60 14.06 -14.98 10.87
N ASN A 61 15.38 -15.17 10.97
CA ASN A 61 16.35 -14.06 11.05
C ASN A 61 16.79 -13.55 9.68
N GLU A 62 16.40 -14.23 8.60
CA GLU A 62 16.74 -13.81 7.25
C GLU A 62 15.96 -12.56 6.86
N THR A 63 16.67 -11.59 6.27
CA THR A 63 16.13 -10.30 5.84
C THR A 63 16.40 -10.09 4.37
N TYR A 64 15.40 -9.54 3.68
CA TYR A 64 15.46 -9.23 2.27
C TYR A 64 15.22 -7.74 2.09
N ASP A 65 16.21 -7.05 1.52
CA ASP A 65 16.13 -5.62 1.23
C ASP A 65 15.81 -5.39 -0.24
N PHE A 66 14.82 -4.53 -0.48
CA PHE A 66 14.32 -4.15 -1.78
C PHE A 66 14.37 -2.64 -1.95
N LYS A 67 14.68 -2.22 -3.17
CA LYS A 67 14.50 -0.83 -3.61
C LYS A 67 13.07 -0.66 -4.07
N ILE A 68 12.41 0.39 -3.59
CA ILE A 68 11.10 0.81 -4.08
C ILE A 68 11.20 2.09 -4.89
N THR A 69 10.30 2.28 -5.86
CA THR A 69 10.20 3.52 -6.62
C THR A 69 8.72 3.85 -6.84
N TRP A 70 8.26 4.94 -6.21
CA TRP A 70 6.89 5.41 -6.35
C TRP A 70 6.68 5.99 -7.73
N VAL A 71 5.67 5.46 -8.43
CA VAL A 71 5.20 5.94 -9.74
C VAL A 71 4.15 7.02 -9.55
N ASP A 72 3.30 6.84 -8.54
CA ASP A 72 2.28 7.79 -8.10
C ASP A 72 2.04 7.65 -6.58
N ASP A 73 0.97 8.23 -6.05
CA ASP A 73 0.64 8.18 -4.62
C ASP A 73 0.41 6.76 -4.09
N CYS A 74 -0.13 5.86 -4.92
CA CYS A 74 -0.58 4.52 -4.54
C CYS A 74 0.16 3.38 -5.27
N THR A 75 0.94 3.69 -6.30
CA THR A 75 1.66 2.71 -7.12
C THR A 75 3.16 2.85 -6.95
N TYR A 76 3.85 1.74 -6.72
CA TYR A 76 5.30 1.68 -6.67
C TYR A 76 5.82 0.37 -7.26
N THR A 77 7.07 0.40 -7.72
CA THR A 77 7.79 -0.80 -8.15
C THR A 77 8.68 -1.33 -7.03
N VAL A 78 8.95 -2.63 -7.05
CA VAL A 78 9.83 -3.31 -6.08
C VAL A 78 10.85 -4.15 -6.84
N LYS A 79 12.13 -3.98 -6.49
CA LYS A 79 13.24 -4.78 -7.03
C LYS A 79 14.25 -5.15 -5.93
N PRO A 80 14.86 -6.34 -5.97
CA PRO A 80 15.86 -6.74 -4.98
C PRO A 80 17.10 -5.83 -5.06
N THR A 81 17.70 -5.53 -3.91
CA THR A 81 18.99 -4.82 -3.85
C THR A 81 20.14 -5.74 -4.25
N ALA A 82 21.31 -5.16 -4.56
CA ALA A 82 22.53 -5.93 -4.87
C ALA A 82 22.90 -6.90 -3.74
N THR A 83 22.83 -6.45 -2.49
CA THR A 83 23.11 -7.29 -1.30
C THR A 83 22.12 -8.44 -1.19
N THR A 84 20.83 -8.22 -1.45
CA THR A 84 19.83 -9.29 -1.44
C THR A 84 20.08 -10.30 -2.56
N ILE A 85 20.45 -9.83 -3.76
CA ILE A 85 20.80 -10.71 -4.90
C ILE A 85 22.02 -11.56 -4.58
N GLU A 86 23.05 -10.99 -3.95
CA GLU A 86 24.26 -11.70 -3.57
C GLU A 86 23.97 -12.83 -2.56
N ARG A 87 23.12 -12.57 -1.57
CA ARG A 87 22.70 -13.56 -0.57
C ARG A 87 21.81 -14.65 -1.16
N ASN A 88 20.90 -14.29 -2.05
CA ASN A 88 19.94 -15.21 -2.62
C ASN A 88 19.65 -14.86 -4.09
N ARG A 89 20.31 -15.53 -5.04
CA ARG A 89 20.12 -15.27 -6.47
C ARG A 89 18.73 -15.66 -6.99
N ASP A 90 18.00 -16.52 -6.28
CA ASP A 90 16.66 -16.93 -6.73
C ASP A 90 15.64 -15.80 -6.71
N VAL A 91 15.89 -14.72 -5.96
CA VAL A 91 15.05 -13.51 -5.99
C VAL A 91 14.98 -12.85 -7.37
N LEU A 92 15.95 -13.09 -8.25
CA LEU A 92 15.94 -12.61 -9.65
C LEU A 92 14.87 -13.29 -10.51
N LYS A 93 14.39 -14.47 -10.10
CA LYS A 93 13.32 -15.20 -10.79
C LYS A 93 11.99 -14.44 -10.68
N VAL A 94 11.78 -13.71 -9.58
CA VAL A 94 10.56 -12.91 -9.34
C VAL A 94 10.48 -11.71 -10.29
N GLY A 95 11.62 -11.14 -10.71
CA GLY A 95 11.65 -9.98 -11.61
C GLY A 95 11.14 -8.68 -10.96
N LEU A 96 10.78 -7.69 -11.78
CA LEU A 96 10.21 -6.43 -11.31
C LEU A 96 8.74 -6.64 -10.90
N MET A 97 8.41 -6.24 -9.68
CA MET A 97 7.03 -6.25 -9.21
C MET A 97 6.45 -4.84 -9.24
N THR A 98 5.22 -4.71 -9.70
CA THR A 98 4.42 -3.49 -9.54
C THR A 98 3.39 -3.73 -8.44
N VAL A 99 3.35 -2.83 -7.47
CA VAL A 99 2.43 -2.89 -6.34
C VAL A 99 1.52 -1.67 -6.37
N THR A 100 0.21 -1.90 -6.36
CA THR A 100 -0.81 -0.85 -6.33
C THR A 100 -1.65 -0.99 -5.06
N ILE A 101 -1.71 0.06 -4.26
CA ILE A 101 -2.64 0.17 -3.14
C ILE A 101 -4.04 0.47 -3.70
N VAL A 102 -4.96 -0.49 -3.58
CA VAL A 102 -6.29 -0.40 -4.21
C VAL A 102 -7.40 0.02 -3.23
N LYS A 103 -7.19 -0.21 -1.93
CA LYS A 103 -8.15 0.16 -0.87
C LYS A 103 -7.42 0.45 0.42
N THR A 104 -7.83 1.50 1.13
CA THR A 104 -7.23 1.91 2.39
C THR A 104 -8.24 1.96 3.53
N THR A 105 -7.74 1.79 4.75
CA THR A 105 -8.41 2.12 6.01
C THR A 105 -7.47 3.01 6.84
N ASP A 106 -7.76 3.22 8.12
CA ASP A 106 -6.86 3.94 9.02
C ASP A 106 -5.65 3.10 9.46
N SER A 107 -5.78 1.77 9.45
CA SER A 107 -4.76 0.85 10.00
C SER A 107 -4.37 -0.28 9.05
N SER A 108 -4.88 -0.27 7.82
CA SER A 108 -4.58 -1.29 6.82
C SER A 108 -4.77 -0.76 5.40
N TYR A 109 -4.26 -1.52 4.45
CA TYR A 109 -4.58 -1.36 3.04
C TYR A 109 -4.59 -2.71 2.33
N THR A 110 -5.32 -2.79 1.22
CA THR A 110 -5.24 -3.92 0.28
C THR A 110 -4.34 -3.52 -0.88
N GLN A 111 -3.40 -4.38 -1.24
CA GLN A 111 -2.52 -4.18 -2.39
C GLN A 111 -2.76 -5.23 -3.46
N LYS A 112 -2.61 -4.83 -4.72
CA LYS A 112 -2.48 -5.70 -5.88
C LYS A 112 -1.01 -5.78 -6.26
N ILE A 113 -0.51 -6.99 -6.51
CA ILE A 113 0.85 -7.25 -6.98
C ILE A 113 0.78 -7.88 -8.36
N GLU A 114 1.54 -7.32 -9.28
CA GLU A 114 1.75 -7.79 -10.64
C GLU A 114 3.25 -7.99 -10.88
N VAL A 115 3.61 -9.02 -11.64
CA VAL A 115 4.99 -9.38 -11.94
C VAL A 115 5.21 -9.23 -13.44
N GLU A 116 6.17 -8.40 -13.84
CA GLU A 116 6.40 -8.08 -15.26
C GLU A 116 6.65 -9.34 -16.12
N LYS A 117 7.36 -10.33 -15.56
CA LYS A 117 7.69 -11.58 -16.25
C LYS A 117 6.54 -12.59 -16.31
N ILE A 118 5.42 -12.35 -15.62
CA ILE A 118 4.28 -13.28 -15.52
C ILE A 118 2.99 -12.47 -15.73
N PRO A 119 2.59 -12.17 -16.97
CA PRO A 119 1.52 -11.22 -17.29
C PRO A 119 0.17 -11.51 -16.62
N ASP A 120 -0.16 -12.79 -16.43
CA ASP A 120 -1.44 -13.22 -15.84
C ASP A 120 -1.39 -13.32 -14.31
N PHE A 121 -0.21 -13.15 -13.70
CA PHE A 121 -0.06 -13.23 -12.26
C PHE A 121 -0.59 -11.96 -11.59
N LYS A 122 -1.60 -12.13 -10.75
CA LYS A 122 -2.15 -11.09 -9.87
C LYS A 122 -2.33 -11.67 -8.48
N ARG A 123 -1.72 -11.04 -7.48
CA ARG A 123 -1.92 -11.39 -6.06
C ARG A 123 -2.52 -10.19 -5.32
N PHE A 124 -3.46 -10.46 -4.42
CA PHE A 124 -4.03 -9.46 -3.54
C PHE A 124 -3.70 -9.79 -2.09
N ASP A 125 -3.06 -8.85 -1.40
CA ASP A 125 -2.68 -9.01 -0.01
C ASP A 125 -3.34 -7.92 0.85
N ASN A 126 -3.74 -8.30 2.07
CA ASN A 126 -4.09 -7.34 3.11
C ASN A 126 -2.86 -7.02 3.95
N VAL A 127 -2.53 -5.73 4.03
CA VAL A 127 -1.36 -5.22 4.73
C VAL A 127 -1.84 -4.41 5.94
N TYR A 128 -1.31 -4.70 7.13
CA TYR A 128 -1.73 -4.08 8.38
C TYR A 128 -0.59 -3.28 9.00
N VAL A 129 -0.88 -2.08 9.49
CA VAL A 129 0.09 -1.25 10.23
C VAL A 129 0.44 -1.92 11.56
N VAL A 130 1.73 -2.01 11.87
CA VAL A 130 2.22 -2.46 13.18
C VAL A 130 2.39 -1.24 14.06
N LYS A 131 1.48 -1.05 15.02
CA LYS A 131 1.61 0.02 16.02
C LYS A 131 2.80 -0.31 16.94
N LYS A 132 3.77 0.61 17.05
CA LYS A 132 4.77 0.53 18.13
C LYS A 132 4.02 0.61 19.45
N LYS A 133 4.25 -0.33 20.37
CA LYS A 133 3.79 -0.18 21.75
C LYS A 133 4.47 1.07 22.30
N GLU A 134 3.69 2.09 22.67
CA GLU A 134 4.20 3.19 23.46
C GLU A 134 4.85 2.59 24.70
N LYS A 135 6.15 2.80 24.84
CA LYS A 135 6.87 2.44 26.06
C LYS A 135 6.25 3.36 27.12
N LYS A 136 5.35 2.85 27.95
CA LYS A 136 4.91 3.58 29.16
C LYS A 136 6.18 3.86 29.95
N THR A 137 6.63 5.11 29.90
CA THR A 137 7.58 5.64 30.88
C THR A 137 6.85 5.53 32.21
N MET A 138 7.26 4.57 33.04
CA MET A 138 6.94 4.62 34.46
C MET A 138 7.93 5.64 35.02
N ASP A 139 7.44 6.87 35.16
CA ASP A 139 8.03 7.87 36.06
C ASP A 139 7.77 7.44 37.51
#